data_AF-A0AA48L8L4-F1
#
_entry.id   AF-A0AA48L8L4-F1
#
_cell.length_a   1.000
_cell.length_b   1.000
_cell.length_c   1.000
_cell.angle_alpha   90.00
_cell.angle_beta   90.00
_cell.angle_gamma   90.00
#
_symmetry.space_group_name_H-M   'P 1'
#
loop_
_entity.id
_entity.type
_entity.pdbx_description
1 polymer ?
#
loop_
_entity_poly.entity_id
_entity_poly.type
_entity_poly.pdbx_seq_one_letter_code
_entity_poly.pdbx_strand_id
1 'polypeptide(L)'
;MLTEAQAASVQRTSEPGFHGVEFLLRPENWPECASPTPQSGSPVPFGTRSRSSSVVSLSFQPPKTNTPSHIAVLDSSFNPPTLAHLVLASSAFPPPMLNPNVRRSRGLSSPKSPSAILREAATYFSSHGVSPDGSLAPAPKDEVTNPDPAPGPYTARLLMFAAKNADKTPGWGDASPIQRAELMLAQAEAMPPQAGPVAVAIVAEPTFAAKAKMLVRVLEESGAWSTGHEPREQHRSEPSTPRVRALTSPSMMSPVPPASPSSPAPSGHLHLPAITFLVGMDTLERIFDAKYYPHGRMDAAMEELFQHAWLVCARRGSGGESTDAADTRRLEDNLLARADVARWVARGRIRLIRAPEAVADVSSTRVRMALRMGAGAGALRGLCADPVSKYLLEQRMYRS
;
A
#
# COMPACT_ATOMS: atom_id res chain seq x y z
N MET A 1 23.71 9.85 -4.88
CA MET A 1 23.13 11.20 -4.90
C MET A 1 22.06 11.27 -5.97
N LEU A 2 21.08 12.16 -5.84
CA LEU A 2 20.06 12.39 -6.87
C LEU A 2 20.67 12.99 -8.15
N THR A 3 20.05 12.69 -9.29
CA THR A 3 20.22 13.47 -10.52
C THR A 3 19.56 14.85 -10.38
N GLU A 4 19.93 15.81 -11.22
CA GLU A 4 19.30 17.14 -11.24
C GLU A 4 17.78 17.06 -11.46
N ALA A 5 17.34 16.18 -12.38
CA ALA A 5 15.92 15.96 -12.65
C ALA A 5 15.17 15.44 -11.41
N GLN A 6 15.73 14.45 -10.70
CA GLN A 6 15.15 13.95 -9.47
C GLN A 6 15.09 15.02 -8.38
N ALA A 7 16.15 15.81 -8.20
CA ALA A 7 16.18 16.90 -7.23
C ALA A 7 15.12 17.97 -7.55
N ALA A 8 14.94 18.31 -8.83
CA ALA A 8 13.88 19.22 -9.28
C ALA A 8 12.48 18.66 -9.00
N SER A 9 12.25 17.36 -9.22
CA SER A 9 10.99 16.69 -8.84
C SER A 9 10.74 16.79 -7.33
N VAL A 10 11.75 16.56 -6.48
CA VAL A 10 11.61 16.73 -5.01
C VAL A 10 11.19 18.15 -4.66
N GLN A 11 11.84 19.16 -5.24
CA GLN A 11 11.51 20.56 -4.99
C GLN A 11 10.08 20.89 -5.42
N ARG A 12 9.67 20.46 -6.62
CA ARG A 12 8.32 20.67 -7.17
C ARG A 12 7.22 20.14 -6.25
N THR A 13 7.41 18.96 -5.65
CA THR A 13 6.41 18.40 -4.71
C THR A 13 6.19 19.25 -3.45
N SER A 14 7.15 20.12 -3.12
CA SER A 14 7.07 21.04 -1.98
C SER A 14 6.43 22.37 -2.34
N GLU A 15 6.22 22.67 -3.63
CA GLU A 15 5.66 23.94 -4.09
C GLU A 15 4.18 24.10 -3.67
N PRO A 16 3.75 25.33 -3.33
CA PRO A 16 2.33 25.63 -3.12
C PRO A 16 1.51 25.28 -4.38
N GLY A 17 0.39 24.58 -4.21
CA GLY A 17 -0.49 24.20 -5.33
C GLY A 17 -0.12 22.93 -6.08
N PHE A 18 1.05 22.31 -5.82
CA PHE A 18 1.33 20.98 -6.37
C PHE A 18 0.47 19.91 -5.69
N HIS A 19 -0.27 19.16 -6.52
CA HIS A 19 -1.12 18.03 -6.16
C HIS A 19 -0.80 16.85 -7.08
N GLY A 20 -0.03 15.88 -6.59
CA GLY A 20 0.42 14.77 -7.42
C GLY A 20 1.44 13.86 -6.75
N VAL A 21 1.95 12.93 -7.55
CA VAL A 21 2.99 11.97 -7.19
C VAL A 21 4.14 12.10 -8.19
N GLU A 22 5.36 12.30 -7.70
CA GLU A 22 6.58 12.33 -8.51
C GLU A 22 7.39 11.06 -8.23
N PHE A 23 7.64 10.26 -9.27
CA PHE A 23 8.47 9.07 -9.17
C PHE A 23 9.94 9.45 -9.35
N LEU A 24 10.76 9.10 -8.36
CA LEU A 24 12.22 9.25 -8.42
C LEU A 24 12.88 7.99 -8.97
N LEU A 25 12.28 6.83 -8.73
CA LEU A 25 12.66 5.54 -9.29
C LEU A 25 11.39 4.80 -9.66
N ARG A 26 11.29 4.36 -10.92
CA ARG A 26 10.24 3.49 -11.42
C ARG A 26 10.88 2.46 -12.38
N PRO A 27 11.09 1.21 -11.95
CA PRO A 27 11.61 0.17 -12.81
C PRO A 27 10.69 -0.09 -14.02
N GLU A 28 11.24 -0.51 -15.16
CA GLU A 28 10.46 -0.77 -16.39
C GLU A 28 9.39 -1.86 -16.19
N ASN A 29 9.63 -2.83 -15.30
CA ASN A 29 8.69 -3.88 -14.96
C ASN A 29 7.77 -3.52 -13.77
N TRP A 30 7.78 -2.26 -13.33
CA TRP A 30 6.87 -1.76 -12.31
C TRP A 30 5.46 -1.61 -12.92
N PRO A 31 4.37 -2.03 -12.23
CA PRO A 31 3.03 -2.00 -12.79
C PRO A 31 2.65 -0.68 -13.46
N GLU A 32 2.21 -0.78 -14.71
CA GLU A 32 1.41 0.20 -15.45
C GLU A 32 0.01 -0.40 -15.64
N CYS A 33 -1.04 0.43 -15.75
CA CYS A 33 -2.30 -0.11 -16.26
C CYS A 33 -2.04 -0.65 -17.66
N ALA A 34 -2.22 -1.96 -17.86
CA ALA A 34 -2.04 -2.60 -19.14
C ALA A 34 -2.94 -1.93 -20.18
N SER A 35 -2.35 -1.30 -21.20
CA SER A 35 -3.10 -1.02 -22.42
C SER A 35 -3.48 -2.36 -23.06
N PRO A 36 -4.68 -2.51 -23.66
CA PRO A 36 -5.01 -3.73 -24.39
C PRO A 36 -4.04 -3.87 -25.55
N THR A 37 -3.12 -4.84 -25.47
CA THR A 37 -2.32 -5.22 -26.63
C THR A 37 -3.28 -5.55 -27.78
N PRO A 38 -3.23 -4.85 -28.92
CA PRO A 38 -3.96 -5.32 -30.09
C PRO A 38 -3.36 -6.68 -30.45
N GLN A 39 -4.21 -7.71 -30.50
CA GLN A 39 -3.84 -8.99 -31.10
C GLN A 39 -3.56 -8.72 -32.59
N SER A 40 -2.33 -8.36 -32.92
CA SER A 40 -1.86 -8.36 -34.30
C SER A 40 -1.56 -9.79 -34.68
N GLY A 41 -2.23 -10.25 -35.72
CA GLY A 41 -2.22 -11.60 -36.22
C GLY A 41 -0.82 -12.12 -36.57
N SER A 42 -0.74 -13.44 -36.62
CA SER A 42 0.42 -14.19 -37.09
C SER A 42 0.94 -13.68 -38.43
N PRO A 43 2.25 -13.82 -38.65
CA PRO A 43 2.65 -14.63 -39.79
C PRO A 43 3.66 -15.70 -39.38
N VAL A 44 3.39 -16.93 -39.85
CA VAL A 44 4.35 -18.02 -39.93
C VAL A 44 5.49 -17.59 -40.86
N PRO A 45 6.76 -17.92 -40.55
CA PRO A 45 7.44 -18.76 -41.53
C PRO A 45 8.38 -19.83 -40.95
N PHE A 46 8.38 -20.92 -41.72
CA PHE A 46 9.38 -21.97 -41.94
C PHE A 46 10.75 -21.89 -41.25
N GLY A 47 11.14 -23.05 -40.70
CA GLY A 47 12.32 -23.21 -39.87
C GLY A 47 13.64 -23.47 -40.60
N THR A 48 14.70 -23.48 -39.79
CA THR A 48 15.93 -24.25 -40.00
C THR A 48 16.43 -24.76 -38.65
N ARG A 49 16.87 -26.02 -38.63
CA ARG A 49 17.49 -26.69 -37.48
C ARG A 49 18.85 -26.06 -37.16
N SER A 50 19.11 -25.79 -35.89
CA SER A 50 20.48 -25.82 -35.35
C SER A 50 20.48 -26.35 -33.91
N ARG A 51 21.45 -27.22 -33.62
CA ARG A 51 21.63 -27.95 -32.36
C ARG A 51 22.61 -27.20 -31.43
N SER A 52 22.51 -27.51 -30.13
CA SER A 52 23.44 -27.19 -29.04
C SER A 52 23.29 -25.76 -28.48
N SER A 53 23.32 -25.49 -27.17
CA SER A 53 23.72 -26.26 -25.99
C SER A 53 23.01 -25.67 -24.75
N SER A 54 22.64 -26.55 -23.83
CA SER A 54 21.85 -26.28 -22.63
C SER A 54 22.60 -25.38 -21.63
N VAL A 55 22.03 -24.22 -21.34
CA VAL A 55 22.18 -23.53 -20.06
C VAL A 55 20.78 -23.09 -19.66
N VAL A 56 20.26 -23.69 -18.59
CA VAL A 56 18.96 -23.35 -18.02
C VAL A 56 19.11 -21.98 -17.36
N SER A 57 18.92 -20.93 -18.16
CA SER A 57 18.65 -19.59 -17.65
C SER A 57 17.25 -19.66 -17.03
N LEU A 58 17.20 -19.68 -15.70
CA LEU A 58 15.97 -19.45 -14.93
C LEU A 58 15.56 -18.00 -15.15
N SER A 59 15.03 -17.72 -16.34
CA SER A 59 14.33 -16.48 -16.60
C SER A 59 13.12 -16.44 -15.68
N PHE A 60 13.06 -15.41 -14.85
CA PHE A 60 11.88 -15.09 -14.08
C PHE A 60 10.76 -14.79 -15.08
N GLN A 61 9.95 -15.80 -15.38
CA GLN A 61 8.71 -15.58 -16.10
C GLN A 61 7.73 -14.98 -15.09
N PRO A 62 7.28 -13.73 -15.29
CA PRO A 62 6.22 -13.20 -14.45
C PRO A 62 5.02 -14.16 -14.54
N PRO A 63 4.33 -14.46 -13.42
CA PRO A 63 3.17 -15.32 -13.46
C PRO A 63 2.19 -14.76 -14.49
N LYS A 64 1.90 -15.56 -15.52
CA LYS A 64 0.77 -15.32 -16.43
C LYS A 64 -0.50 -15.64 -15.65
N THR A 65 -0.88 -14.75 -14.74
CA THR A 65 -2.15 -14.84 -14.03
C THR A 65 -2.93 -13.58 -14.34
N ASN A 66 -4.21 -13.75 -14.67
CA ASN A 66 -5.19 -12.69 -14.93
C ASN A 66 -5.52 -11.89 -13.64
N THR A 67 -4.56 -11.77 -12.73
CA THR A 67 -4.69 -11.16 -11.41
C THR A 67 -4.16 -9.74 -11.47
N PRO A 68 -4.92 -8.73 -11.01
CA PRO A 68 -4.44 -7.36 -10.93
C PRO A 68 -3.10 -7.27 -10.19
N SER A 69 -2.26 -6.35 -10.64
CA SER A 69 -1.07 -5.95 -9.89
C SER A 69 -1.46 -5.54 -8.47
N HIS A 70 -0.64 -5.88 -7.48
CA HIS A 70 -0.88 -5.51 -6.10
C HIS A 70 0.36 -4.85 -5.51
N ILE A 71 0.24 -3.55 -5.23
CA ILE A 71 1.34 -2.69 -4.81
C ILE A 71 1.31 -2.54 -3.28
N ALA A 72 2.39 -2.91 -2.60
CA ALA A 72 2.58 -2.57 -1.19
C ALA A 72 3.28 -1.21 -1.08
N VAL A 73 2.66 -0.27 -0.37
CA VAL A 73 3.15 1.10 -0.18
C VAL A 73 3.63 1.26 1.26
N LEU A 74 4.93 1.51 1.44
CA LEU A 74 5.48 1.93 2.73
C LEU A 74 5.57 3.46 2.77
N ASP A 75 4.59 4.08 3.42
CA ASP A 75 4.55 5.52 3.66
C ASP A 75 5.21 5.85 5.01
N SER A 76 6.36 6.54 4.98
CA SER A 76 7.12 6.87 6.18
C SER A 76 7.89 8.18 6.00
N SER A 77 8.39 8.75 7.11
CA SER A 77 9.23 9.94 7.08
C SER A 77 10.68 9.67 6.66
N PHE A 78 11.12 8.40 6.66
CA PHE A 78 12.46 7.98 6.22
C PHE A 78 13.61 8.84 6.77
N ASN A 79 13.60 9.08 8.09
CA ASN A 79 14.49 10.05 8.75
C ASN A 79 15.33 9.43 9.89
N PRO A 80 16.23 8.46 9.63
CA PRO A 80 16.43 7.73 8.38
C PRO A 80 15.60 6.42 8.31
N PRO A 81 15.54 5.73 7.15
CA PRO A 81 15.08 4.34 7.06
C PRO A 81 15.85 3.42 8.02
N THR A 82 15.21 2.32 8.40
CA THR A 82 15.75 1.33 9.34
C THR A 82 15.51 -0.08 8.85
N LEU A 83 16.12 -1.09 9.51
CA LEU A 83 15.82 -2.49 9.22
C LEU A 83 14.34 -2.84 9.44
N ALA A 84 13.64 -2.17 10.37
CA ALA A 84 12.20 -2.35 10.53
C ALA A 84 11.43 -1.93 9.27
N HIS A 85 11.84 -0.83 8.61
CA HIS A 85 11.28 -0.40 7.33
C HIS A 85 11.57 -1.42 6.22
N LEU A 86 12.82 -1.90 6.11
CA LEU A 86 13.22 -2.92 5.13
C LEU A 86 12.38 -4.18 5.26
N VAL A 87 12.26 -4.71 6.48
CA VAL A 87 11.51 -5.93 6.77
C VAL A 87 10.03 -5.76 6.47
N LEU A 88 9.44 -4.63 6.88
CA LEU A 88 8.04 -4.36 6.61
C LEU A 88 7.77 -4.22 5.11
N ALA A 89 8.58 -3.44 4.38
CA ALA A 89 8.47 -3.30 2.92
C ALA A 89 8.64 -4.63 2.18
N SER A 90 9.46 -5.55 2.70
CA SER A 90 9.73 -6.86 2.09
C SER A 90 8.69 -7.93 2.44
N SER A 91 7.72 -7.61 3.30
CA SER A 91 6.77 -8.59 3.84
C SER A 91 5.74 -9.08 2.80
N ALA A 92 5.20 -10.27 3.00
CA ALA A 92 4.11 -10.80 2.20
C ALA A 92 2.75 -10.19 2.62
N PHE A 93 1.77 -10.23 1.70
CA PHE A 93 0.40 -9.83 2.03
C PHE A 93 -0.20 -10.86 2.99
N PRO A 94 -0.55 -10.49 4.24
CA PRO A 94 -1.02 -11.45 5.24
C PRO A 94 -2.45 -11.93 4.92
N PRO A 95 -2.86 -13.10 5.41
CA PRO A 95 -4.26 -13.53 5.32
C PRO A 95 -5.18 -12.57 6.10
N PRO A 96 -6.50 -12.53 5.80
CA PRO A 96 -7.44 -11.78 6.61
C PRO A 96 -7.43 -12.30 8.05
N MET A 97 -7.74 -11.41 8.99
CA MET A 97 -7.91 -11.83 10.38
C MET A 97 -9.11 -12.77 10.46
N LEU A 98 -8.89 -13.99 10.94
CA LEU A 98 -10.01 -14.88 11.28
C LEU A 98 -10.83 -14.17 12.36
N ASN A 99 -12.15 -14.12 12.13
CA ASN A 99 -13.11 -13.44 12.99
C ASN A 99 -12.81 -13.75 14.47
N PRO A 100 -12.52 -12.74 15.33
CA PRO A 100 -12.09 -12.98 16.71
C PRO A 100 -13.10 -13.79 17.54
N ASN A 101 -14.36 -13.82 17.12
CA ASN A 101 -15.41 -14.67 17.70
C ASN A 101 -15.22 -16.18 17.46
N VAL A 102 -14.39 -16.59 16.48
CA VAL A 102 -14.11 -18.00 16.16
C VAL A 102 -13.02 -18.59 17.07
N ARG A 103 -12.26 -17.75 17.79
CA ARG A 103 -11.30 -18.23 18.80
C ARG A 103 -11.94 -18.72 20.10
N ARG A 104 -13.25 -18.52 20.30
CA ARG A 104 -13.96 -19.03 21.49
C ARG A 104 -14.49 -20.47 21.35
N SER A 105 -14.35 -21.12 20.19
CA SER A 105 -15.06 -22.38 19.92
C SER A 105 -14.19 -23.53 19.40
N ARG A 106 -12.90 -23.61 19.76
CA ARG A 106 -12.13 -24.88 19.73
C ARG A 106 -11.17 -24.94 20.92
N GLY A 107 -11.50 -25.81 21.86
CA GLY A 107 -11.07 -25.72 23.26
C GLY A 107 -9.77 -26.42 23.65
N LEU A 108 -9.40 -26.18 24.91
CA LEU A 108 -8.73 -27.14 25.79
C LEU A 108 -9.40 -27.10 27.19
N SER A 109 -9.99 -28.25 27.54
CA SER A 109 -10.27 -28.82 28.87
C SER A 109 -11.03 -28.05 29.98
N SER A 110 -12.24 -28.56 30.22
CA SER A 110 -13.00 -28.74 31.49
C SER A 110 -13.81 -27.57 32.10
N PRO A 111 -15.10 -27.82 32.46
CA PRO A 111 -16.04 -26.76 32.85
C PRO A 111 -15.90 -26.39 34.33
N LYS A 112 -15.73 -25.10 34.63
CA LYS A 112 -16.19 -24.57 35.92
C LYS A 112 -17.72 -24.57 35.89
N SER A 113 -18.35 -25.14 36.93
CA SER A 113 -19.81 -25.18 37.10
C SER A 113 -20.44 -23.80 36.85
N PRO A 114 -21.63 -23.70 36.21
CA PRO A 114 -22.34 -22.43 36.00
C PRO A 114 -22.49 -21.58 37.27
N SER A 115 -22.58 -22.23 38.43
CA SER A 115 -22.66 -21.58 39.74
C SER A 115 -21.35 -20.91 40.20
N ALA A 116 -20.19 -21.34 39.71
CA ALA A 116 -18.91 -20.69 39.99
C ALA A 116 -18.74 -19.38 39.20
N ILE A 117 -19.22 -19.37 37.94
CA ILE A 117 -19.16 -18.20 37.04
C ILE A 117 -20.09 -17.09 37.54
N LEU A 118 -21.30 -17.44 37.99
CA LEU A 118 -22.25 -16.48 38.57
C LEU A 118 -21.76 -15.89 39.90
N ARG A 119 -21.05 -16.68 40.71
CA ARG A 119 -20.50 -16.23 42.00
C ARG A 119 -19.32 -15.28 41.82
N GLU A 120 -18.48 -15.52 40.80
CA GLU A 120 -17.33 -14.67 40.45
C GLU A 120 -17.78 -13.34 39.82
N ALA A 121 -18.83 -13.36 38.99
CA ALA A 121 -19.47 -12.16 38.46
C ALA A 121 -20.14 -11.30 39.56
N ALA A 122 -20.85 -11.93 40.51
CA ALA A 122 -21.48 -11.21 41.62
C ALA A 122 -20.47 -10.46 42.51
N THR A 123 -19.31 -11.05 42.79
CA THR A 123 -18.23 -10.37 43.54
C THR A 123 -17.61 -9.18 42.78
N TYR A 124 -17.59 -9.23 41.45
CA TYR A 124 -17.07 -8.12 40.63
C TYR A 124 -18.03 -6.93 40.61
N PHE A 125 -19.34 -7.16 40.45
CA PHE A 125 -20.34 -6.10 40.46
C PHE A 125 -20.55 -5.46 41.84
N SER A 126 -20.46 -6.24 42.92
CA SER A 126 -20.54 -5.70 44.29
C SER A 126 -19.31 -4.90 44.74
N SER A 127 -18.13 -5.14 44.14
CA SER A 127 -16.90 -4.41 44.50
C SER A 127 -16.70 -3.11 43.71
N HIS A 128 -17.43 -2.91 42.60
CA HIS A 128 -17.23 -1.77 41.71
C HIS A 128 -18.49 -0.89 41.50
N GLY A 129 -19.59 -1.18 42.20
CA GLY A 129 -20.76 -0.27 42.24
C GLY A 129 -21.45 -0.03 40.89
N VAL A 130 -21.34 -0.97 39.94
CA VAL A 130 -21.93 -0.85 38.60
C VAL A 130 -23.30 -1.54 38.59
N SER A 131 -24.37 -0.75 38.49
CA SER A 131 -25.74 -1.25 38.27
C SER A 131 -25.88 -1.89 36.88
N PRO A 132 -26.62 -3.00 36.73
CA PRO A 132 -26.68 -3.79 35.50
C PRO A 132 -27.64 -3.25 34.42
N ASP A 133 -27.98 -1.94 34.44
CA ASP A 133 -29.03 -1.37 33.56
C ASP A 133 -28.50 -0.40 32.49
N GLY A 134 -27.25 -0.57 32.08
CA GLY A 134 -26.68 0.09 30.91
C GLY A 134 -26.82 -0.80 29.68
N SER A 135 -27.92 -0.64 28.94
CA SER A 135 -28.19 -1.31 27.66
C SER A 135 -26.99 -1.20 26.70
N LEU A 136 -26.19 -2.26 26.60
CA LEU A 136 -25.37 -2.54 25.43
C LEU A 136 -26.34 -2.88 24.31
N ALA A 137 -26.56 -1.91 23.42
CA ALA A 137 -27.32 -2.15 22.20
C ALA A 137 -26.73 -3.39 21.50
N PRO A 138 -27.55 -4.42 21.17
CA PRO A 138 -27.04 -5.57 20.44
C PRO A 138 -26.55 -5.09 19.07
N ALA A 139 -25.36 -5.53 18.68
CA ALA A 139 -24.87 -5.35 17.32
C ALA A 139 -25.97 -5.80 16.32
N PRO A 140 -26.22 -5.05 15.23
CA PRO A 140 -27.20 -5.43 14.23
C PRO A 140 -26.90 -6.85 13.75
N LYS A 141 -27.90 -7.74 13.79
CA LYS A 141 -27.75 -9.17 13.51
C LYS A 141 -27.75 -9.53 12.02
N ASP A 142 -27.76 -8.56 11.12
CA ASP A 142 -27.88 -8.81 9.69
C ASP A 142 -26.70 -8.19 8.92
N GLU A 143 -25.53 -8.83 9.00
CA GLU A 143 -24.58 -8.83 7.90
C GLU A 143 -23.55 -9.94 8.12
N VAL A 144 -23.85 -11.13 7.61
CA VAL A 144 -22.85 -12.18 7.39
C VAL A 144 -21.89 -11.63 6.33
N THR A 145 -20.90 -10.86 6.76
CA THR A 145 -19.92 -10.25 5.85
C THR A 145 -18.90 -11.31 5.44
N ASN A 146 -19.12 -11.91 4.26
CA ASN A 146 -18.01 -12.53 3.56
C ASN A 146 -16.93 -11.44 3.37
N PRO A 147 -15.64 -11.74 3.67
CA PRO A 147 -14.58 -10.76 3.47
C PRO A 147 -14.53 -10.32 2.00
N ASP A 148 -14.18 -9.06 1.76
CA ASP A 148 -13.98 -8.55 0.41
C ASP A 148 -12.94 -9.43 -0.32
N PRO A 149 -13.09 -9.67 -1.64
CA PRO A 149 -12.15 -10.48 -2.40
C PRO A 149 -10.74 -9.88 -2.29
N ALA A 150 -9.80 -10.69 -1.80
CA ALA A 150 -8.44 -10.25 -1.56
C ALA A 150 -7.69 -10.03 -2.89
N PRO A 151 -6.97 -8.92 -3.07
CA PRO A 151 -5.96 -8.83 -4.12
C PRO A 151 -4.89 -9.87 -3.78
N GLY A 152 -4.31 -10.52 -4.78
CA GLY A 152 -3.34 -11.61 -4.58
C GLY A 152 -2.07 -11.18 -3.80
N PRO A 153 -0.99 -11.97 -3.82
CA PRO A 153 0.27 -11.54 -3.22
C PRO A 153 0.74 -10.22 -3.83
N TYR A 154 1.53 -9.46 -3.07
CA TYR A 154 2.17 -8.25 -3.59
C TYR A 154 3.04 -8.59 -4.79
N THR A 155 2.89 -7.81 -5.86
CA THR A 155 3.70 -7.92 -7.08
C THR A 155 4.74 -6.82 -7.19
N ALA A 156 4.64 -5.75 -6.39
CA ALA A 156 5.52 -4.58 -6.45
C ALA A 156 5.55 -3.79 -5.12
N ARG A 157 6.66 -3.08 -4.81
CA ARG A 157 6.86 -2.22 -3.60
C ARG A 157 7.10 -0.72 -3.86
N LEU A 158 6.30 0.14 -3.26
CA LEU A 158 6.48 1.59 -3.35
C LEU A 158 6.98 2.12 -2.01
N LEU A 159 8.18 2.68 -1.98
CA LEU A 159 8.63 3.53 -0.87
C LEU A 159 8.13 4.94 -1.14
N MET A 160 7.32 5.49 -0.23
CA MET A 160 6.66 6.78 -0.45
C MET A 160 6.90 7.74 0.71
N PHE A 161 7.31 8.96 0.40
CA PHE A 161 7.42 10.04 1.37
C PHE A 161 6.43 11.14 1.03
N ALA A 162 5.63 11.57 2.00
CA ALA A 162 4.77 12.74 1.85
C ALA A 162 5.53 14.03 2.20
N ALA A 163 5.75 14.90 1.21
CA ALA A 163 6.42 16.18 1.39
C ALA A 163 5.65 17.11 2.33
N LYS A 164 4.31 17.00 2.30
CA LYS A 164 3.37 17.74 3.16
C LYS A 164 2.65 16.74 4.05
N ASN A 165 3.22 16.42 5.22
CA ASN A 165 2.51 15.62 6.22
C ASN A 165 1.66 16.54 7.10
N ALA A 166 0.38 16.20 7.30
CA ALA A 166 -0.54 16.99 8.13
C ALA A 166 -0.03 17.19 9.58
N ASP A 167 0.76 16.25 10.11
CA ASP A 167 1.07 16.17 11.53
C ASP A 167 2.54 16.46 11.89
N LYS A 168 3.43 16.55 10.91
CA LYS A 168 4.88 16.52 11.15
C LYS A 168 5.57 17.71 10.51
N THR A 169 5.82 18.74 11.31
CA THR A 169 6.77 19.79 10.97
C THR A 169 8.20 19.25 11.13
N PRO A 170 9.10 19.45 10.14
CA PRO A 170 10.50 19.04 10.28
C PRO A 170 11.15 19.73 11.48
N GLY A 171 11.80 18.95 12.34
CA GLY A 171 12.56 19.45 13.49
C GLY A 171 13.96 19.90 13.12
N TRP A 172 14.60 20.68 14.00
CA TRP A 172 16.02 20.99 13.90
C TRP A 172 16.85 19.68 13.97
N GLY A 173 17.65 19.41 12.94
CA GLY A 173 18.43 18.18 12.79
C GLY A 173 17.75 17.05 12.01
N ASP A 174 16.54 17.25 11.49
CA ASP A 174 15.91 16.31 10.56
C ASP A 174 16.56 16.33 9.17
N ALA A 175 16.56 15.19 8.49
CA ALA A 175 16.94 15.11 7.08
C ALA A 175 16.03 15.99 6.21
N SER A 176 16.62 16.70 5.27
CA SER A 176 15.90 17.46 4.24
C SER A 176 15.09 16.53 3.32
N PRO A 177 14.09 17.04 2.56
CA PRO A 177 13.37 16.25 1.57
C PRO A 177 14.30 15.55 0.56
N ILE A 178 15.37 16.22 0.11
CA ILE A 178 16.38 15.65 -0.79
C ILE A 178 17.12 14.50 -0.09
N GLN A 179 17.57 14.70 1.15
CA GLN A 179 18.26 13.64 1.90
C GLN A 179 17.35 12.44 2.16
N ARG A 180 16.06 12.67 2.46
CA ARG A 180 15.07 11.59 2.62
C ARG A 180 14.88 10.81 1.32
N ALA A 181 14.81 11.49 0.18
CA ALA A 181 14.75 10.86 -1.13
C ALA A 181 15.98 10.00 -1.43
N GLU A 182 17.19 10.50 -1.15
CA GLU A 182 18.44 9.73 -1.31
C GLU A 182 18.50 8.52 -0.38
N LEU A 183 18.07 8.68 0.87
CA LEU A 183 17.93 7.58 1.83
C LEU A 183 16.91 6.54 1.38
N MET A 184 15.81 6.94 0.74
CA MET A 184 14.82 6.02 0.17
C MET A 184 15.38 5.25 -1.03
N LEU A 185 16.16 5.89 -1.90
CA LEU A 185 16.84 5.21 -3.01
C LEU A 185 17.86 4.19 -2.48
N ALA A 186 18.65 4.55 -1.47
CA ALA A 186 19.56 3.62 -0.81
C ALA A 186 18.81 2.46 -0.14
N GLN A 187 17.64 2.72 0.45
CA GLN A 187 16.77 1.69 1.01
C GLN A 187 16.19 0.77 -0.08
N ALA A 188 15.84 1.32 -1.25
CA ALA A 188 15.35 0.55 -2.39
C ALA A 188 16.44 -0.38 -2.96
N GLU A 189 17.70 0.05 -3.00
CA GLU A 189 18.84 -0.79 -3.37
C GLU A 189 19.02 -1.99 -2.42
N ALA A 190 18.70 -1.81 -1.15
CA ALA A 190 18.76 -2.89 -0.15
C ALA A 190 17.55 -3.83 -0.17
N MET A 191 16.52 -3.55 -0.96
CA MET A 191 15.34 -4.41 -1.04
C MET A 191 15.71 -5.74 -1.69
N PRO A 192 15.26 -6.86 -1.12
CA PRO A 192 15.67 -8.15 -1.63
C PRO A 192 14.92 -8.48 -2.94
N PRO A 193 15.55 -9.15 -3.92
CA PRO A 193 14.94 -9.37 -5.24
C PRO A 193 13.57 -10.05 -5.21
N GLN A 194 13.33 -10.94 -4.23
CA GLN A 194 12.06 -11.62 -4.04
C GLN A 194 10.90 -10.70 -3.63
N ALA A 195 11.16 -9.46 -3.22
CA ALA A 195 10.12 -8.49 -2.90
C ALA A 195 9.39 -7.96 -4.16
N GLY A 196 9.93 -8.23 -5.35
CA GLY A 196 9.46 -7.69 -6.62
C GLY A 196 10.17 -6.39 -7.00
N PRO A 197 9.79 -5.76 -8.13
CA PRO A 197 10.27 -4.42 -8.48
C PRO A 197 9.95 -3.44 -7.35
N VAL A 198 10.77 -2.40 -7.22
CA VAL A 198 10.68 -1.38 -6.16
C VAL A 198 10.72 0.01 -6.78
N ALA A 199 9.68 0.80 -6.53
CA ALA A 199 9.60 2.20 -6.91
C ALA A 199 9.82 3.11 -5.69
N VAL A 200 10.27 4.34 -5.96
CA VAL A 200 10.42 5.41 -4.98
C VAL A 200 9.67 6.63 -5.48
N ALA A 201 8.77 7.17 -4.67
CA ALA A 201 8.00 8.36 -5.03
C ALA A 201 7.83 9.34 -3.87
N ILE A 202 7.59 10.59 -4.23
CA ILE A 202 7.18 11.65 -3.30
C ILE A 202 5.76 12.06 -3.65
N VAL A 203 4.94 12.27 -2.62
CA VAL A 203 3.54 12.67 -2.75
C VAL A 203 3.28 13.97 -1.99
N ALA A 204 2.42 14.83 -2.52
CA ALA A 204 2.03 16.06 -1.83
C ALA A 204 0.72 15.94 -1.02
N GLU A 205 -0.01 14.85 -1.22
CA GLU A 205 -1.27 14.61 -0.51
C GLU A 205 -1.05 14.29 0.97
N PRO A 206 -1.78 14.93 1.90
CA PRO A 206 -1.50 14.83 3.33
C PRO A 206 -2.17 13.63 4.01
N THR A 207 -3.31 13.14 3.49
CA THR A 207 -4.09 12.06 4.11
C THR A 207 -3.96 10.75 3.33
N PHE A 208 -4.16 9.62 4.01
CA PHE A 208 -4.11 8.30 3.36
C PHE A 208 -5.18 8.14 2.28
N ALA A 209 -6.39 8.66 2.49
CA ALA A 209 -7.46 8.63 1.49
C ALA A 209 -7.07 9.37 0.21
N ALA A 210 -6.53 10.59 0.35
CA ALA A 210 -6.07 11.39 -0.78
C ALA A 210 -4.88 10.74 -1.51
N LYS A 211 -3.92 10.18 -0.76
CA LYS A 211 -2.80 9.41 -1.32
C LYS A 211 -3.29 8.21 -2.12
N ALA A 212 -4.22 7.42 -1.58
CA ALA A 212 -4.78 6.24 -2.23
C ALA A 212 -5.42 6.60 -3.57
N LYS A 213 -6.30 7.60 -3.56
CA LYS A 213 -6.98 8.10 -4.75
C LYS A 213 -6.02 8.63 -5.80
N MET A 214 -5.03 9.42 -5.39
CA MET A 214 -4.02 9.96 -6.30
C MET A 214 -3.18 8.84 -6.94
N LEU A 215 -2.77 7.84 -6.16
CA LEU A 215 -2.02 6.70 -6.69
C LEU A 215 -2.86 5.89 -7.69
N VAL A 216 -4.14 5.61 -7.40
CA VAL A 216 -5.04 4.94 -8.35
C VAL A 216 -5.12 5.75 -9.65
N ARG A 217 -5.35 7.07 -9.55
CA ARG A 217 -5.41 7.97 -10.72
C ARG A 217 -4.12 7.94 -11.55
N VAL A 218 -2.96 8.04 -10.93
CA VAL A 218 -1.66 8.02 -11.64
C VAL A 218 -1.43 6.66 -12.30
N LEU A 219 -1.86 5.57 -11.67
CA LEU A 219 -1.74 4.22 -12.24
C LEU A 219 -2.71 4.00 -13.41
N GLU A 220 -3.90 4.58 -13.37
CA GLU A 220 -4.86 4.63 -14.47
C GLU A 220 -4.30 5.42 -15.66
N GLU A 221 -3.83 6.65 -15.41
CA GLU A 221 -3.31 7.56 -16.44
C GLU A 221 -2.00 7.05 -17.06
N SER A 222 -1.17 6.33 -16.30
CA SER A 222 0.06 5.70 -16.83
C SER A 222 -0.20 4.67 -17.93
N GLY A 223 -1.40 4.10 -18.03
CA GLY A 223 -1.79 3.22 -19.14
C GLY A 223 -2.17 3.95 -20.44
N ALA A 224 -2.23 5.28 -20.41
CA ALA A 224 -2.73 6.14 -21.49
C ALA A 224 -1.65 7.04 -22.14
N TRP A 225 -0.39 6.98 -21.71
CA TRP A 225 0.68 7.75 -22.34
C TRP A 225 1.27 6.98 -23.53
N SER A 226 0.68 7.18 -24.71
CA SER A 226 1.39 6.98 -25.97
C SER A 226 2.37 8.14 -26.16
N THR A 227 3.67 7.84 -26.22
CA THR A 227 4.72 8.79 -26.56
C THR A 227 4.48 9.39 -27.95
N GLY A 228 4.50 10.72 -28.04
CA GLY A 228 4.67 11.43 -29.31
C GLY A 228 3.61 12.51 -29.60
N HIS A 229 3.69 13.63 -28.90
CA HIS A 229 3.14 14.89 -29.42
C HIS A 229 4.33 15.76 -29.86
N GLU A 230 4.67 15.71 -31.15
CA GLU A 230 5.37 16.83 -31.77
C GLU A 230 4.47 18.08 -31.74
N PRO A 231 5.04 19.28 -31.54
CA PRO A 231 4.26 20.50 -31.54
C PRO A 231 3.90 20.87 -32.98
N ARG A 232 2.63 20.70 -33.34
CA ARG A 232 2.08 21.23 -34.60
C ARG A 232 1.86 22.74 -34.44
N GLU A 233 2.65 23.50 -35.20
CA GLU A 233 2.54 24.94 -35.38
C GLU A 233 1.11 25.37 -35.73
N GLN A 234 0.70 26.46 -35.09
CA GLN A 234 -0.56 27.14 -35.31
C GLN A 234 -0.53 27.85 -36.67
N HIS A 235 -1.28 27.33 -37.64
CA HIS A 235 -1.70 28.13 -38.79
C HIS A 235 -3.21 28.37 -38.73
N ARG A 236 -3.49 29.65 -38.48
CA ARG A 236 -4.77 30.33 -38.49
C ARG A 236 -5.32 30.42 -39.91
N SER A 237 -6.52 29.90 -40.15
CA SER A 237 -7.47 30.48 -41.10
C SER A 237 -8.89 29.93 -40.88
N GLU A 238 -9.82 30.89 -40.87
CA GLU A 238 -11.25 30.80 -40.57
C GLU A 238 -12.07 30.63 -41.89
N PRO A 239 -13.42 30.61 -41.90
CA PRO A 239 -14.22 29.54 -42.54
C PRO A 239 -15.09 30.01 -43.72
N SER A 240 -15.69 29.08 -44.49
CA SER A 240 -17.07 29.22 -45.04
C SER A 240 -17.56 28.06 -45.95
N THR A 241 -18.57 27.33 -45.44
CA THR A 241 -19.91 26.99 -46.04
C THR A 241 -20.00 26.29 -47.44
N PRO A 242 -21.21 25.88 -47.91
CA PRO A 242 -21.63 24.48 -47.93
C PRO A 242 -21.94 23.95 -49.35
N ARG A 243 -22.06 22.62 -49.54
CA ARG A 243 -22.65 22.09 -50.78
C ARG A 243 -23.51 20.85 -50.56
N VAL A 244 -24.65 20.90 -51.22
CA VAL A 244 -25.86 20.06 -51.11
C VAL A 244 -25.90 19.01 -52.24
N ARG A 245 -26.66 17.92 -51.99
CA ARG A 245 -27.26 16.91 -52.91
C ARG A 245 -26.32 15.78 -53.41
N ALA A 246 -26.76 14.52 -53.60
CA ALA A 246 -28.10 13.99 -53.86
C ALA A 246 -28.26 12.50 -53.43
N LEU A 247 -29.53 12.09 -53.34
CA LEU A 247 -30.05 10.73 -53.15
C LEU A 247 -29.93 9.87 -54.43
N THR A 248 -29.66 8.56 -54.27
CA THR A 248 -30.25 7.47 -55.07
C THR A 248 -30.19 6.13 -54.31
N SER A 249 -31.37 5.68 -53.82
CA SER A 249 -32.03 4.36 -53.88
C SER A 249 -31.28 2.99 -53.96
N PRO A 250 -31.96 1.87 -53.58
CA PRO A 250 -31.40 0.80 -52.75
C PRO A 250 -31.15 -0.52 -53.49
N SER A 251 -30.39 -1.44 -52.86
CA SER A 251 -30.37 -2.86 -53.28
C SER A 251 -30.16 -3.85 -52.13
N MET A 252 -31.24 -4.60 -51.91
CA MET A 252 -31.38 -6.05 -51.76
C MET A 252 -30.58 -6.83 -50.70
N MET A 253 -31.37 -7.43 -49.81
CA MET A 253 -31.05 -8.40 -48.78
C MET A 253 -30.48 -9.71 -49.36
N SER A 254 -29.61 -10.35 -48.60
CA SER A 254 -29.33 -11.79 -48.67
C SER A 254 -29.22 -12.37 -47.25
N PRO A 255 -29.53 -13.66 -47.03
CA PRO A 255 -29.90 -14.18 -45.72
C PRO A 255 -28.69 -14.51 -44.85
N VAL A 256 -28.78 -14.18 -43.56
CA VAL A 256 -27.86 -14.55 -42.50
C VAL A 256 -28.11 -16.03 -42.10
N PRO A 257 -27.09 -16.91 -42.05
CA PRO A 257 -27.24 -18.24 -41.45
C PRO A 257 -27.21 -18.16 -39.91
N PRO A 258 -27.86 -19.08 -39.18
CA PRO A 258 -28.01 -18.99 -37.73
C PRO A 258 -26.66 -19.17 -37.02
N ALA A 259 -26.22 -18.14 -36.29
CA ALA A 259 -25.07 -18.22 -35.41
C ALA A 259 -25.36 -19.21 -34.27
N SER A 260 -24.49 -20.21 -34.15
CA SER A 260 -24.41 -21.09 -32.99
C SER A 260 -24.05 -20.26 -31.74
N PRO A 261 -24.50 -20.64 -30.52
CA PRO A 261 -24.24 -19.86 -29.33
C PRO A 261 -22.74 -19.90 -28.99
N SER A 262 -22.00 -18.88 -29.43
CA SER A 262 -20.65 -18.61 -28.97
C SER A 262 -20.69 -18.34 -27.47
N SER A 263 -19.99 -19.15 -26.68
CA SER A 263 -19.69 -18.87 -25.28
C SER A 263 -19.23 -17.42 -25.12
N PRO A 264 -19.67 -16.70 -24.06
CA PRO A 264 -19.25 -15.33 -23.86
C PRO A 264 -17.73 -15.29 -23.75
N ALA A 265 -17.08 -14.57 -24.67
CA ALA A 265 -15.68 -14.21 -24.54
C ALA A 265 -15.48 -13.54 -23.17
N PRO A 266 -14.37 -13.79 -22.46
CA PRO A 266 -14.13 -13.13 -21.19
C PRO A 266 -14.06 -11.64 -21.44
N SER A 267 -15.06 -10.91 -20.96
CA SER A 267 -15.05 -9.45 -20.89
C SER A 267 -13.76 -9.04 -20.18
N GLY A 268 -12.82 -8.47 -20.94
CA GLY A 268 -11.56 -7.96 -20.43
C GLY A 268 -11.81 -6.74 -19.56
N HIS A 269 -12.23 -6.96 -18.31
CA HIS A 269 -12.23 -5.90 -17.32
C HIS A 269 -10.77 -5.58 -17.01
N LEU A 270 -10.32 -4.38 -17.38
CA LEU A 270 -9.06 -3.83 -16.92
C LEU A 270 -9.09 -3.84 -15.39
N HIS A 271 -8.38 -4.77 -14.78
CA HIS A 271 -8.27 -4.81 -13.32
C HIS A 271 -7.25 -3.76 -12.89
N LEU A 272 -7.75 -2.67 -12.30
CA LEU A 272 -6.90 -1.65 -11.69
C LEU A 272 -5.96 -2.28 -10.66
N PRO A 273 -4.71 -1.79 -10.52
CA PRO A 273 -3.82 -2.26 -9.49
C PRO A 273 -4.44 -2.07 -8.10
N ALA A 274 -4.37 -3.09 -7.26
CA ALA A 274 -4.69 -2.97 -5.85
C ALA A 274 -3.56 -2.28 -5.10
N ILE A 275 -3.89 -1.50 -4.07
CA ILE A 275 -2.93 -0.77 -3.25
C ILE A 275 -3.09 -1.19 -1.79
N THR A 276 -1.99 -1.52 -1.12
CA THR A 276 -1.99 -1.72 0.34
C THR A 276 -1.00 -0.79 1.00
N PHE A 277 -1.43 0.01 1.98
CA PHE A 277 -0.50 0.74 2.83
C PHE A 277 -0.01 -0.14 3.98
N LEU A 278 1.31 -0.16 4.15
CA LEU A 278 2.00 -0.77 5.27
C LEU A 278 2.17 0.29 6.36
N VAL A 279 1.53 0.08 7.50
CA VAL A 279 1.49 1.07 8.60
C VAL A 279 1.88 0.43 9.93
N GLY A 280 2.36 1.23 10.88
CA GLY A 280 2.48 0.82 12.27
C GLY A 280 1.22 1.14 13.08
N MET A 281 1.11 0.58 14.29
CA MET A 281 -0.04 0.82 15.18
C MET A 281 -0.30 2.30 15.47
N ASP A 282 0.76 3.07 15.76
CA ASP A 282 0.65 4.53 16.01
C ASP A 282 0.09 5.30 14.79
N THR A 283 0.31 4.79 13.57
CA THR A 283 -0.26 5.38 12.35
C THR A 283 -1.68 4.91 12.12
N LEU A 284 -1.99 3.64 12.41
CA LEU A 284 -3.36 3.13 12.32
C LEU A 284 -4.29 3.89 13.27
N GLU A 285 -3.86 4.13 14.51
CA GLU A 285 -4.63 4.92 15.47
C GLU A 285 -4.92 6.33 14.92
N ARG A 286 -3.91 7.01 14.38
CA ARG A 286 -4.08 8.34 13.77
C ARG A 286 -4.98 8.35 12.54
N ILE A 287 -4.95 7.29 11.72
CA ILE A 287 -5.85 7.16 10.56
C ILE A 287 -7.32 7.19 11.02
N PHE A 288 -7.63 6.64 12.19
CA PHE A 288 -8.97 6.62 12.75
C PHE A 288 -9.19 7.64 13.88
N ASP A 289 -8.35 8.67 14.01
CA ASP A 289 -8.57 9.72 15.01
C ASP A 289 -9.26 10.92 14.35
N ALA A 290 -10.47 11.22 14.82
CA ALA A 290 -11.33 12.26 14.25
C ALA A 290 -10.68 13.65 14.22
N LYS A 291 -9.68 13.92 15.08
CA LYS A 291 -8.99 15.22 15.12
C LYS A 291 -8.21 15.56 13.86
N TYR A 292 -7.86 14.55 13.05
CA TYR A 292 -7.13 14.73 11.78
C TYR A 292 -8.05 15.01 10.59
N TYR A 293 -9.37 15.08 10.82
CA TYR A 293 -10.37 15.30 9.79
C TYR A 293 -11.17 16.55 10.10
N PRO A 294 -11.70 17.25 9.08
CA PRO A 294 -12.75 18.23 9.32
C PRO A 294 -13.92 17.56 10.05
N HIS A 295 -14.63 18.37 10.85
CA HIS A 295 -15.67 17.87 11.75
C HIS A 295 -16.68 16.95 11.03
N GLY A 296 -16.83 15.72 11.52
CA GLY A 296 -17.76 14.71 10.97
C GLY A 296 -17.35 14.12 9.61
N ARG A 297 -16.12 14.32 9.14
CA ARG A 297 -15.66 13.84 7.81
C ARG A 297 -14.81 12.57 7.84
N MET A 298 -14.48 12.05 9.03
CA MET A 298 -13.64 10.85 9.17
C MET A 298 -14.27 9.63 8.48
N ASP A 299 -15.56 9.38 8.67
CA ASP A 299 -16.23 8.22 8.06
C ASP A 299 -16.18 8.27 6.53
N ALA A 300 -16.46 9.43 5.94
CA ALA A 300 -16.36 9.60 4.49
C ALA A 300 -14.92 9.38 3.97
N ALA A 301 -13.91 9.81 4.72
CA ALA A 301 -12.51 9.56 4.37
C ALA A 301 -12.14 8.07 4.49
N MET A 302 -12.71 7.33 5.44
CA MET A 302 -12.50 5.88 5.55
C MET A 302 -13.17 5.12 4.41
N GLU A 303 -14.40 5.51 4.03
CA GLU A 303 -15.06 4.95 2.84
C GLU A 303 -14.21 5.18 1.59
N GLU A 304 -13.70 6.39 1.37
CA GLU A 304 -12.83 6.72 0.24
C GLU A 304 -11.49 5.95 0.29
N LEU A 305 -10.86 5.85 1.46
CA LEU A 305 -9.61 5.08 1.63
C LEU A 305 -9.82 3.60 1.27
N PHE A 306 -10.81 2.95 1.86
CA PHE A 306 -11.02 1.51 1.68
C PHE A 306 -11.72 1.13 0.37
N GLN A 307 -12.25 2.10 -0.38
CA GLN A 307 -12.60 1.93 -1.78
C GLN A 307 -11.35 1.65 -2.64
N HIS A 308 -10.22 2.27 -2.31
CA HIS A 308 -9.00 2.24 -3.13
C HIS A 308 -7.89 1.38 -2.55
N ALA A 309 -7.89 1.12 -1.23
CA ALA A 309 -6.76 0.51 -0.57
C ALA A 309 -7.13 -0.50 0.53
N TRP A 310 -6.12 -1.27 0.92
CA TRP A 310 -6.06 -2.06 2.14
C TRP A 310 -5.04 -1.45 3.10
N LEU A 311 -5.15 -1.79 4.38
CA LEU A 311 -4.15 -1.50 5.39
C LEU A 311 -3.58 -2.80 5.94
N VAL A 312 -2.25 -2.90 5.98
CA VAL A 312 -1.55 -3.93 6.74
C VAL A 312 -0.80 -3.26 7.87
N CYS A 313 -1.25 -3.54 9.09
CA CYS A 313 -0.66 -2.97 10.29
C CYS A 313 0.39 -3.91 10.88
N ALA A 314 1.60 -3.40 11.06
CA ALA A 314 2.68 -4.07 11.76
C ALA A 314 2.47 -3.95 13.28
N ARG A 315 2.23 -5.09 13.92
CA ARG A 315 2.25 -5.20 15.39
C ARG A 315 3.69 -5.35 15.85
N ARG A 316 4.01 -4.65 16.93
CA ARG A 316 5.31 -4.85 17.58
C ARG A 316 5.32 -6.27 18.14
N GLY A 317 6.41 -7.00 17.87
CA GLY A 317 6.64 -8.28 18.52
C GLY A 317 6.62 -8.07 20.04
N SER A 318 5.96 -8.95 20.77
CA SER A 318 6.04 -8.97 22.23
C SER A 318 7.45 -9.36 22.67
N GLY A 319 8.34 -8.37 22.75
CA GLY A 319 9.60 -8.55 23.45
C GLY A 319 9.29 -8.65 24.95
N GLY A 320 9.16 -9.88 25.44
CA GLY A 320 9.08 -10.20 26.87
C GLY A 320 7.67 -10.36 27.45
N GLU A 321 7.57 -11.26 28.44
CA GLU A 321 6.46 -11.40 29.40
C GLU A 321 6.44 -10.22 30.40
N SER A 322 6.72 -9.00 29.93
CA SER A 322 6.56 -7.80 30.75
C SER A 322 5.10 -7.32 30.69
N THR A 323 4.64 -6.71 31.78
CA THR A 323 3.31 -6.07 31.86
C THR A 323 3.08 -5.09 30.71
N ASP A 324 4.11 -4.36 30.30
CA ASP A 324 4.06 -3.37 29.22
C ASP A 324 3.72 -3.99 27.85
N ALA A 325 4.19 -5.21 27.58
CA ALA A 325 3.88 -5.93 26.34
C ALA A 325 2.42 -6.43 26.32
N ALA A 326 1.90 -6.85 27.48
CA ALA A 326 0.49 -7.24 27.61
C ALA A 326 -0.44 -6.04 27.47
N ASP A 327 -0.09 -4.91 28.08
CA ASP A 327 -0.88 -3.68 27.98
C ASP A 327 -0.83 -3.08 26.57
N THR A 328 0.33 -3.08 25.92
CA THR A 328 0.44 -2.70 24.51
C THR A 328 -0.49 -3.55 23.64
N ARG A 329 -0.48 -4.87 23.80
CA ARG A 329 -1.39 -5.76 23.05
C ARG A 329 -2.85 -5.49 23.33
N ARG A 330 -3.21 -5.19 24.58
CA ARG A 330 -4.59 -4.82 24.95
C ARG A 330 -5.02 -3.53 24.28
N LEU A 331 -4.15 -2.52 24.23
CA LEU A 331 -4.41 -1.27 23.51
C LEU A 331 -4.60 -1.52 21.99
N GLU A 332 -3.73 -2.34 21.39
CA GLU A 332 -3.85 -2.74 19.99
C GLU A 332 -5.19 -3.45 19.72
N ASP A 333 -5.56 -4.41 20.57
CA ASP A 333 -6.79 -5.18 20.41
C ASP A 333 -8.03 -4.30 20.67
N ASN A 334 -7.97 -3.34 21.60
CA ASN A 334 -9.04 -2.36 21.85
C ASN A 334 -9.27 -1.45 20.65
N LEU A 335 -8.20 -0.96 20.00
CA LEU A 335 -8.32 -0.16 18.78
C LEU A 335 -9.02 -0.95 17.67
N LEU A 336 -8.61 -2.21 17.46
CA LEU A 336 -9.20 -3.08 16.44
C LEU A 336 -10.66 -3.46 16.73
N ALA A 337 -11.07 -3.45 18.00
CA ALA A 337 -12.43 -3.73 18.44
C ALA A 337 -13.37 -2.52 18.36
N ARG A 338 -12.84 -1.30 18.15
CA ARG A 338 -13.66 -0.09 18.04
C ARG A 338 -14.56 -0.17 16.81
N ALA A 339 -15.84 0.20 16.92
CA ALA A 339 -16.85 -0.08 15.90
C ALA A 339 -16.51 0.47 14.50
N ASP A 340 -15.89 1.66 14.46
CA ASP A 340 -15.42 2.34 13.25
C ASP A 340 -14.22 1.65 12.58
N VAL A 341 -13.45 0.84 13.32
CA VAL A 341 -12.32 0.02 12.83
C VAL A 341 -12.75 -1.42 12.55
N ALA A 342 -13.51 -2.03 13.45
CA ALA A 342 -13.88 -3.44 13.44
C ALA A 342 -14.63 -3.84 12.16
N ARG A 343 -15.45 -2.95 11.60
CA ARG A 343 -16.13 -3.15 10.31
C ARG A 343 -15.16 -3.41 9.16
N TRP A 344 -14.02 -2.73 9.15
CA TRP A 344 -12.98 -2.89 8.12
C TRP A 344 -12.12 -4.13 8.36
N VAL A 345 -11.92 -4.52 9.62
CA VAL A 345 -11.31 -5.80 9.99
C VAL A 345 -12.19 -6.97 9.51
N ALA A 346 -13.51 -6.90 9.76
CA ALA A 346 -14.47 -7.93 9.33
C ALA A 346 -14.49 -8.10 7.80
N ARG A 347 -14.42 -7.00 7.05
CA ARG A 347 -14.29 -7.00 5.59
C ARG A 347 -12.92 -7.45 5.08
N GLY A 348 -11.93 -7.69 5.95
CA GLY A 348 -10.56 -8.07 5.58
C GLY A 348 -9.74 -6.95 4.94
N ARG A 349 -10.21 -5.69 5.07
CA ARG A 349 -9.56 -4.47 4.57
C ARG A 349 -8.41 -4.01 5.46
N ILE A 350 -8.50 -4.31 6.75
CA ILE A 350 -7.39 -4.17 7.71
C ILE A 350 -6.88 -5.57 8.04
N ARG A 351 -5.57 -5.76 7.92
CA ARG A 351 -4.88 -7.00 8.27
C ARG A 351 -3.69 -6.71 9.15
N LEU A 352 -3.20 -7.75 9.83
CA LEU A 352 -2.07 -7.65 10.74
C LEU A 352 -0.88 -8.44 10.24
N ILE A 353 0.29 -7.90 10.47
CA ILE A 353 1.55 -8.64 10.35
C ILE A 353 2.35 -8.47 11.64
N ARG A 354 3.06 -9.52 12.04
CA ARG A 354 3.98 -9.46 13.17
C ARG A 354 5.36 -9.05 12.66
N ALA A 355 5.89 -7.94 13.16
CA ALA A 355 7.28 -7.60 12.93
C ALA A 355 8.19 -8.65 13.63
N PRO A 356 9.27 -9.11 12.98
CA PRO A 356 10.27 -9.96 13.63
C PRO A 356 10.84 -9.26 14.87
N GLU A 357 11.05 -10.04 15.93
CA GLU A 357 11.53 -9.54 17.22
C GLU A 357 12.88 -8.84 17.11
N ALA A 358 13.76 -9.33 16.22
CA ALA A 358 15.08 -8.76 15.95
C ALA A 358 15.05 -7.28 15.51
N VAL A 359 13.93 -6.79 14.96
CA VAL A 359 13.77 -5.39 14.50
C VAL A 359 12.69 -4.64 15.27
N ALA A 360 12.10 -5.22 16.32
CA ALA A 360 10.99 -4.62 17.07
C ALA A 360 11.39 -3.29 17.72
N ASP A 361 12.62 -3.20 18.23
CA ASP A 361 13.15 -2.00 18.91
C ASP A 361 14.04 -1.13 18.01
N VAL A 362 13.96 -1.34 16.69
CA VAL A 362 14.77 -0.60 15.72
C VAL A 362 13.97 0.57 15.16
N SER A 363 14.25 1.78 15.68
CA SER A 363 13.58 3.02 15.28
C SER A 363 14.55 4.04 14.66
N SER A 364 14.04 4.96 13.85
CA SER A 364 14.84 6.05 13.28
C SER A 364 15.48 6.91 14.38
N THR A 365 14.80 7.09 15.51
CA THR A 365 15.34 7.79 16.68
C THR A 365 16.59 7.10 17.22
N ARG A 366 16.57 5.76 17.33
CA ARG A 366 17.74 4.99 17.77
C ARG A 366 18.92 5.13 16.81
N VAL A 367 18.68 5.18 15.50
CA VAL A 367 19.74 5.46 14.50
C VAL A 367 20.33 6.85 14.71
N ARG A 368 19.49 7.89 14.83
CA ARG A 368 19.96 9.26 15.05
C ARG A 368 20.76 9.39 16.34
N MET A 369 20.31 8.75 17.44
CA MET A 369 21.05 8.70 18.70
C MET A 369 22.40 8.02 18.55
N ALA A 370 22.46 6.85 17.90
CA ALA A 370 23.71 6.13 17.66
C ALA A 370 24.71 7.00 16.88
N LEU A 371 24.26 7.67 15.80
CA LEU A 371 25.10 8.57 15.01
C LEU A 371 25.61 9.76 15.82
N ARG A 372 24.76 10.37 16.65
CA ARG A 372 25.16 11.47 17.55
C ARG A 372 26.18 11.02 18.60
N MET A 373 26.14 9.75 19.01
CA MET A 373 27.13 9.11 19.89
C MET A 373 28.39 8.63 19.14
N GLY A 374 28.54 8.95 17.85
CA GLY A 374 29.74 8.60 17.07
C GLY A 374 29.75 7.15 16.56
N ALA A 375 28.59 6.49 16.47
CA ALA A 375 28.50 5.13 15.92
C ALA A 375 29.09 5.04 14.51
N GLY A 376 29.98 4.06 14.31
CA GLY A 376 30.52 3.68 13.01
C GLY A 376 29.69 2.59 12.30
N ALA A 377 30.17 2.13 11.16
CA ALA A 377 29.46 1.16 10.30
C ALA A 377 29.04 -0.13 11.03
N GLY A 378 29.89 -0.65 11.93
CA GLY A 378 29.58 -1.89 12.68
C GLY A 378 28.34 -1.77 13.57
N ALA A 379 28.17 -0.63 14.25
CA ALA A 379 27.01 -0.38 15.10
C ALA A 379 25.73 -0.12 14.28
N LEU A 380 25.85 0.45 13.08
CA LEU A 380 24.71 0.73 12.20
C LEU A 380 24.17 -0.51 11.48
N ARG A 381 25.00 -1.55 11.28
CA ARG A 381 24.60 -2.82 10.62
C ARG A 381 23.38 -3.49 11.25
N GLY A 382 23.16 -3.28 12.56
CA GLY A 382 21.97 -3.79 13.27
C GLY A 382 20.77 -2.84 13.28
N LEU A 383 20.86 -1.66 12.64
CA LEU A 383 19.85 -0.61 12.73
C LEU A 383 19.30 -0.18 11.37
N CYS A 384 20.14 -0.12 10.34
CA CYS A 384 19.75 0.22 8.97
C CYS A 384 20.49 -0.66 7.95
N ALA A 385 19.97 -0.72 6.73
CA ALA A 385 20.59 -1.48 5.66
C ALA A 385 21.97 -0.93 5.28
N ASP A 386 22.83 -1.76 4.68
CA ASP A 386 24.22 -1.39 4.34
C ASP A 386 24.30 -0.13 3.43
N PRO A 387 23.53 0.01 2.33
CA PRO A 387 23.54 1.24 1.51
C PRO A 387 23.11 2.49 2.27
N VAL A 388 22.12 2.35 3.17
CA VAL A 388 21.64 3.45 4.03
C VAL A 388 22.73 3.85 5.03
N SER A 389 23.35 2.88 5.70
CA SER A 389 24.46 3.11 6.64
C SER A 389 25.64 3.82 5.98
N LYS A 390 26.00 3.39 4.77
CA LYS A 390 27.05 4.01 3.96
C LYS A 390 26.75 5.48 3.71
N TYR A 391 25.57 5.78 3.18
CA TYR A 391 25.15 7.15 2.91
C TYR A 391 25.15 8.02 4.17
N LEU A 392 24.61 7.53 5.29
CA LEU A 392 24.58 8.26 6.57
C LEU A 392 25.98 8.66 7.06
N LEU A 393 26.96 7.78 6.90
CA LEU A 393 28.34 8.01 7.33
C LEU A 393 29.09 8.96 6.38
N GLU A 394 28.93 8.78 5.07
CA GLU A 394 29.55 9.61 4.03
C GLU A 394 29.05 11.06 4.11
N GLN A 395 27.73 11.24 4.25
CA GLN A 395 27.11 12.56 4.38
C GLN A 395 27.17 13.14 5.80
N ARG A 396 27.81 12.43 6.75
CA ARG A 396 27.97 12.83 8.16
C ARG A 396 26.65 13.27 8.82
N MET A 397 25.55 12.57 8.50
CA MET A 397 24.22 12.96 8.97
C MET A 397 24.08 12.79 10.48
N TYR A 398 23.25 13.65 11.08
CA TYR A 398 22.82 13.57 12.49
C TYR A 398 23.94 13.64 13.55
N ARG A 399 25.10 14.22 13.21
CA ARG A 399 26.26 14.35 14.12
C ARG A 399 26.29 15.65 14.92
N SER A 400 25.36 16.57 14.65
CA SER A 400 25.20 17.86 15.35
C SER A 400 24.31 17.77 16.59
#